data_AF-A0AAD8SAZ2-F1
#
_entry.id   AF-A0AAD8SAZ2-F1
#
_cell.length_a   1.000
_cell.length_b   1.000
_cell.length_c   1.000
_cell.angle_alpha   90.00
_cell.angle_beta   90.00
_cell.angle_gamma   90.00
#
_symmetry.space_group_name_H-M   'P 1'
#
loop_
_entity.id
_entity.type
_entity.pdbx_description
1 polymer ?
#
loop_
_entity_poly.entity_id
_entity_poly.type
_entity_poly.pdbx_seq_one_letter_code
_entity_poly.pdbx_strand_id
1 'polypeptide(L)'
;MASSNKAFTAALLLLLALVIATAADAAKNIASSEPLPKKIWPARQDASATCVGSLLALSPCLAFFEDAGMSEAPQGCCEGMGVIIQDQAACLCHIVNHTLERAIGVDIPNDRAFSLIGDICGLSLPQDIMDTCANGREVPPLYLHNSQDSRRQGSKIIGQL
;
A
#
# COMPACT_ATOMS: atom_id res chain seq x y z
N MET A 1 51.67 -20.25 -47.21
CA MET A 1 50.29 -20.78 -47.19
C MET A 1 50.28 -21.86 -46.09
N ALA A 2 49.47 -21.90 -45.01
CA ALA A 2 48.25 -21.24 -44.55
C ALA A 2 48.28 -21.23 -42.99
N SER A 3 47.95 -20.14 -42.29
CA SER A 3 46.61 -19.74 -41.77
C SER A 3 45.88 -20.80 -40.96
N SER A 4 45.83 -20.65 -39.62
CA SER A 4 44.85 -21.36 -38.78
C SER A 4 44.44 -20.52 -37.58
N ASN A 5 43.65 -19.49 -37.89
CA ASN A 5 43.01 -18.51 -37.04
C ASN A 5 41.49 -18.76 -37.09
N LYS A 6 41.03 -19.88 -36.52
CA LYS A 6 39.61 -20.29 -36.61
C LYS A 6 38.99 -20.73 -35.27
N ALA A 7 39.60 -20.35 -34.14
CA ALA A 7 39.08 -20.70 -32.80
C ALA A 7 38.55 -19.50 -31.99
N PHE A 8 38.95 -18.25 -32.31
CA PHE A 8 38.57 -17.07 -31.52
C PHE A 8 37.32 -16.32 -32.02
N THR A 9 36.82 -16.64 -33.21
CA THR A 9 35.69 -15.92 -33.83
C THR A 9 34.32 -16.40 -33.33
N ALA A 10 34.21 -17.64 -32.83
CA ALA A 10 32.92 -18.19 -32.38
C ALA A 10 32.48 -17.62 -31.02
N ALA A 11 33.41 -17.35 -30.11
CA ALA A 11 33.09 -16.85 -28.77
C ALA A 11 32.67 -15.36 -28.79
N LEU A 12 33.25 -14.55 -29.68
CA LEU A 12 32.92 -13.13 -29.81
C LEU A 12 31.53 -12.91 -30.42
N LEU A 13 31.11 -13.78 -31.35
CA LEU A 13 29.78 -13.72 -31.99
C LEU A 13 28.64 -14.06 -31.01
N LEU A 14 28.88 -14.93 -30.03
CA LEU A 14 27.88 -15.28 -29.01
C LEU A 14 27.63 -14.14 -28.00
N LEU A 15 28.62 -13.30 -27.74
CA LEU A 15 28.50 -12.17 -26.81
C LEU A 15 27.79 -10.96 -27.42
N LEU A 16 27.92 -10.72 -28.73
CA LEU A 16 27.24 -9.62 -29.42
C LEU A 16 25.73 -9.85 -29.60
N ALA A 17 25.25 -11.10 -29.49
CA ALA A 17 23.84 -11.43 -29.69
C ALA A 17 22.93 -11.11 -28.49
N LEU A 18 23.48 -10.81 -27.30
CA LEU A 18 22.67 -10.54 -26.09
C LEU A 18 22.31 -9.05 -25.87
N VAL A 19 22.75 -8.12 -26.71
CA VAL A 19 22.75 -6.68 -26.38
C VAL A 19 21.63 -5.82 -27.03
N ILE A 20 20.83 -6.32 -27.97
CA ILE A 20 19.83 -5.47 -28.66
C ILE A 20 18.41 -5.97 -28.32
N ALA A 21 17.81 -5.43 -27.26
CA ALA A 21 16.83 -4.33 -27.33
C ALA A 21 15.58 -4.72 -28.15
N THR A 22 14.49 -5.12 -27.49
CA THR A 22 13.29 -4.29 -27.21
C THR A 22 12.49 -3.80 -28.43
N ALA A 23 11.17 -4.05 -28.32
CA ALA A 23 10.02 -3.35 -28.87
C ALA A 23 9.36 -3.86 -30.18
N ALA A 24 8.03 -3.84 -30.11
CA ALA A 24 7.01 -3.82 -31.17
C ALA A 24 6.51 -5.16 -31.74
N ASP A 25 5.41 -5.62 -31.14
CA ASP A 25 4.15 -6.08 -31.72
C ASP A 25 4.11 -6.69 -33.15
N ALA A 26 3.61 -7.93 -33.25
CA ALA A 26 2.52 -8.27 -34.19
C ALA A 26 2.08 -9.75 -34.04
N ALA A 27 0.91 -9.91 -33.42
CA ALA A 27 -0.12 -10.93 -33.62
C ALA A 27 0.17 -12.15 -34.52
N LYS A 28 0.08 -13.38 -33.95
CA LYS A 28 -0.80 -14.44 -34.49
C LYS A 28 -0.95 -15.69 -33.59
N ASN A 29 -2.21 -16.12 -33.50
CA ASN A 29 -2.75 -17.46 -33.21
C ASN A 29 -3.13 -17.83 -31.77
N ILE A 30 -4.44 -17.71 -31.56
CA ILE A 30 -5.25 -18.21 -30.46
C ILE A 30 -5.38 -19.73 -30.60
N ALA A 31 -4.87 -20.46 -29.61
CA ALA A 31 -5.42 -21.75 -29.19
C ALA A 31 -4.93 -22.07 -27.78
N SER A 32 -5.87 -22.58 -26.97
CA SER A 32 -5.62 -23.37 -25.76
C SER A 32 -5.43 -22.62 -24.43
N SER A 33 -6.53 -22.63 -23.66
CA SER A 33 -6.58 -22.75 -22.21
C SER A 33 -5.92 -21.63 -21.40
N GLU A 34 -6.72 -20.65 -20.97
CA GLU A 34 -6.28 -19.59 -20.06
C GLU A 34 -6.77 -19.87 -18.63
N PRO A 35 -5.90 -20.29 -17.70
CA PRO A 35 -6.10 -20.01 -16.29
C PRO A 35 -6.02 -18.50 -16.12
N LEU A 36 -7.04 -17.92 -15.49
CA LEU A 36 -7.14 -16.48 -15.21
C LEU A 36 -5.77 -15.92 -14.81
N PRO A 37 -5.27 -14.85 -15.47
CA PRO A 37 -4.00 -14.26 -15.11
C PRO A 37 -4.12 -13.76 -13.67
N LYS A 38 -3.44 -14.42 -12.73
CA LYS A 38 -2.99 -13.73 -11.54
C LYS A 38 -2.16 -12.57 -12.07
N LYS A 39 -2.73 -11.37 -12.05
CA LYS A 39 -1.94 -10.15 -12.19
C LYS A 39 -0.82 -10.31 -11.17
N ILE A 40 0.37 -10.62 -11.67
CA ILE A 40 1.61 -10.39 -10.95
C ILE A 40 1.71 -8.88 -10.95
N TRP A 41 0.98 -8.26 -10.03
CA TRP A 41 1.27 -6.89 -9.67
C TRP A 41 2.70 -6.93 -9.12
N PRO A 42 3.63 -6.12 -9.65
CA PRO A 42 4.83 -5.83 -8.88
C PRO A 42 4.35 -5.39 -7.50
N ALA A 43 5.02 -5.84 -6.43
CA ALA A 43 4.75 -5.37 -5.08
C ALA A 43 4.57 -3.85 -5.16
N ARG A 44 3.34 -3.37 -4.96
CA ARG A 44 3.01 -1.95 -5.07
C ARG A 44 3.58 -1.28 -3.81
N GLN A 45 4.88 -1.03 -3.84
CA GLN A 45 5.52 0.03 -3.09
C GLN A 45 5.60 1.17 -4.12
N ASP A 46 4.49 1.84 -4.44
CA ASP A 46 4.04 2.98 -3.65
C ASP A 46 2.60 2.82 -3.15
N ALA A 47 2.41 2.16 -1.99
CA ALA A 47 1.30 2.52 -1.12
C ALA A 47 1.47 4.02 -0.83
N SER A 48 0.44 4.81 -1.09
CA SER A 48 0.48 6.27 -1.08
C SER A 48 1.46 6.84 -0.05
N ALA A 49 2.26 7.83 -0.43
CA ALA A 49 3.21 8.48 0.47
C ALA A 49 2.58 8.97 1.79
N THR A 50 1.25 8.98 1.88
CA THR A 50 0.44 9.34 3.04
C THR A 50 -0.84 8.53 3.14
N CYS A 51 -1.24 8.14 4.35
CA CYS A 51 -2.49 7.40 4.57
C CYS A 51 -3.78 8.21 4.43
N VAL A 52 -3.74 9.56 4.44
CA VAL A 52 -4.96 10.38 4.37
C VAL A 52 -5.80 10.10 3.12
N GLY A 53 -5.18 9.89 1.96
CA GLY A 53 -5.89 9.62 0.71
C GLY A 53 -6.71 8.33 0.79
N SER A 54 -6.13 7.27 1.36
CA SER A 54 -6.80 5.98 1.58
C SER A 54 -7.93 6.13 2.60
N LEU A 55 -7.64 6.77 3.73
CA LEU A 55 -8.59 6.92 4.84
C LEU A 55 -9.79 7.80 4.46
N LEU A 56 -9.68 8.64 3.44
CA LEU A 56 -10.81 9.42 2.93
C LEU A 56 -11.94 8.54 2.35
N ALA A 57 -11.62 7.31 1.94
CA ALA A 57 -12.63 6.32 1.54
C ALA A 57 -13.58 5.94 2.70
N LEU A 58 -13.22 6.26 3.95
CA LEU A 58 -14.09 6.08 5.13
C LEU A 58 -15.04 7.26 5.39
N SER A 59 -15.02 8.30 4.56
CA SER A 59 -15.95 9.42 4.73
C SER A 59 -17.43 9.00 4.85
N PRO A 60 -17.94 7.99 4.12
CA PRO A 60 -19.31 7.52 4.33
C PRO A 60 -19.51 6.79 5.67
N CYS A 61 -18.45 6.27 6.28
CA CYS A 61 -18.50 5.55 7.56
C CYS A 61 -18.53 6.47 8.78
N LEU A 62 -18.26 7.77 8.65
CA LEU A 62 -18.12 8.67 9.80
C LEU A 62 -19.38 8.73 10.67
N ALA A 63 -20.57 8.73 10.06
CA ALA A 63 -21.83 8.66 10.81
C ALA A 63 -21.95 7.35 11.62
N PHE A 64 -21.41 6.25 11.09
CA PHE A 64 -21.27 4.98 11.79
C PHE A 64 -20.13 4.99 12.81
N PHE A 65 -19.23 5.97 12.89
CA PHE A 65 -18.27 6.02 14.01
C PHE A 65 -18.78 6.88 15.15
N GLU A 66 -19.57 7.90 14.84
CA GLU A 66 -20.10 8.87 15.80
C GLU A 66 -21.35 8.38 16.56
N ASP A 67 -22.32 7.76 15.87
CA ASP A 67 -23.62 7.43 16.49
C ASP A 67 -23.69 5.98 17.00
N ALA A 68 -23.32 5.69 18.24
CA ALA A 68 -23.28 4.33 18.81
C ALA A 68 -24.59 3.52 18.68
N GLY A 69 -25.74 4.14 18.38
CA GLY A 69 -27.00 3.45 18.11
C GLY A 69 -27.15 2.89 16.69
N MET A 70 -26.28 3.29 15.76
CA MET A 70 -26.34 2.87 14.37
C MET A 70 -25.87 1.41 14.23
N SER A 71 -26.74 0.55 13.70
CA SER A 71 -26.50 -0.90 13.55
C SER A 71 -26.19 -1.34 12.12
N GLU A 72 -26.29 -0.41 11.16
CA GLU A 72 -26.04 -0.66 9.74
C GLU A 72 -25.06 0.37 9.20
N ALA A 73 -24.20 -0.04 8.28
CA ALA A 73 -23.25 0.85 7.63
C ALA A 73 -23.98 1.76 6.60
N PRO A 74 -23.67 3.07 6.55
CA PRO A 74 -24.17 3.95 5.51
C PRO A 74 -23.77 3.48 4.11
N GLN A 75 -24.53 3.91 3.11
CA GLN A 75 -24.24 3.56 1.71
C GLN A 75 -22.79 3.92 1.33
N GLY A 76 -22.08 2.96 0.72
CA GLY A 76 -20.69 3.12 0.28
C GLY A 76 -19.64 2.96 1.38
N CYS A 77 -20.02 2.85 2.65
CA CYS A 77 -19.07 2.69 3.76
C CYS A 77 -18.27 1.38 3.65
N CYS A 78 -18.95 0.24 3.48
CA CYS A 78 -18.27 -1.05 3.37
C CYS A 78 -17.40 -1.17 2.11
N GLU A 79 -17.81 -0.54 1.00
CA GLU A 79 -17.00 -0.49 -0.21
C GLU A 79 -15.70 0.30 0.04
N GLY A 80 -15.80 1.48 0.64
CA GLY A 80 -14.65 2.30 1.00
C GLY A 80 -13.70 1.60 1.98
N MET A 81 -14.25 0.94 3.01
CA MET A 81 -13.47 0.11 3.93
C MET A 81 -12.75 -1.04 3.21
N GLY A 82 -13.44 -1.72 2.29
CA GLY A 82 -12.88 -2.82 1.50
C GLY A 82 -11.72 -2.38 0.61
N VAL A 83 -11.79 -1.20 0.00
CA VAL A 83 -10.69 -0.62 -0.79
C VAL A 83 -9.45 -0.38 0.08
N ILE A 84 -9.61 0.13 1.31
CA ILE A 84 -8.47 0.35 2.20
C ILE A 84 -7.82 -0.97 2.59
N ILE A 85 -8.62 -1.98 2.96
CA ILE A 85 -8.10 -3.30 3.34
C ILE A 85 -7.34 -3.95 2.18
N GLN A 86 -7.82 -3.81 0.94
CA GLN A 86 -7.19 -4.41 -0.22
C GLN A 86 -5.92 -3.69 -0.66
N ASP A 87 -5.95 -2.35 -0.69
CA ASP A 87 -4.86 -1.59 -1.30
C ASP A 87 -3.83 -1.11 -0.27
N GLN A 88 -4.26 -0.74 0.94
CA GLN A 88 -3.43 -0.04 1.93
C GLN A 88 -3.84 -0.38 3.38
N ALA A 89 -3.92 -1.67 3.73
CA ALA A 89 -4.36 -2.12 5.06
C ALA A 89 -3.57 -1.48 6.21
N ALA A 90 -2.27 -1.24 6.03
CA ALA A 90 -1.39 -0.57 7.00
C ALA A 90 -1.92 0.80 7.45
N CYS A 91 -2.70 1.50 6.60
CA CYS A 91 -3.29 2.79 6.96
C CYS A 91 -4.39 2.69 8.03
N LEU A 92 -5.02 1.53 8.21
CA LEU A 92 -5.96 1.30 9.31
C LEU A 92 -5.28 1.39 10.68
N CYS A 93 -3.95 1.25 10.76
CA CYS A 93 -3.24 1.48 12.01
C CYS A 93 -3.39 2.92 12.54
N HIS A 94 -3.75 3.90 11.69
CA HIS A 94 -4.09 5.25 12.18
C HIS A 94 -5.42 5.30 12.93
N ILE A 95 -6.33 4.35 12.68
CA ILE A 95 -7.55 4.17 13.47
C ILE A 95 -7.18 3.46 14.77
N VAL A 96 -6.51 2.31 14.68
CA VAL A 96 -6.10 1.50 15.85
C VAL A 96 -5.30 2.32 16.87
N ASN A 97 -4.38 3.17 16.40
CA ASN A 97 -3.53 4.03 17.24
C ASN A 97 -4.18 5.39 17.58
N HIS A 98 -5.45 5.60 17.23
CA HIS A 98 -6.21 6.84 17.42
C HIS A 98 -5.58 8.08 16.76
N THR A 99 -4.66 7.91 15.80
CA THR A 99 -3.99 9.02 15.11
C THR A 99 -4.94 9.77 14.19
N LEU A 100 -5.85 9.04 13.52
CA LEU A 100 -6.87 9.64 12.67
C LEU A 100 -7.86 10.47 13.50
N GLU A 101 -8.41 9.89 14.57
CA GLU A 101 -9.31 10.56 15.51
C GLU A 101 -8.74 11.89 15.98
N ARG A 102 -7.48 11.91 16.45
CA ARG A 102 -6.79 13.14 16.86
C ARG A 102 -6.62 14.15 15.73
N ALA A 103 -6.48 13.69 14.49
CA ALA A 103 -6.26 14.54 13.33
C ALA A 103 -7.55 15.18 12.80
N ILE A 104 -8.68 14.47 12.85
CA ILE A 104 -9.97 14.96 12.31
C ILE A 104 -10.96 15.42 13.39
N GLY A 105 -10.69 15.13 14.67
CA GLY A 105 -11.56 15.51 15.79
C GLY A 105 -12.85 14.69 15.88
N VAL A 106 -12.88 13.49 15.31
CA VAL A 106 -14.01 12.56 15.33
C VAL A 106 -13.63 11.35 16.16
N ASP A 107 -14.43 11.02 17.17
CA ASP A 107 -14.26 9.83 18.01
C ASP A 107 -14.48 8.57 17.14
N ILE A 108 -13.47 7.71 17.07
CA ILE A 108 -13.54 6.45 16.32
C ILE A 108 -13.16 5.33 17.28
N PRO A 109 -14.14 4.80 18.04
CA PRO A 109 -13.87 3.73 18.98
C PRO A 109 -13.41 2.48 18.24
N ASN A 110 -12.30 1.88 18.69
CA ASN A 110 -11.67 0.75 18.02
C ASN A 110 -12.60 -0.47 17.94
N ASP A 111 -13.35 -0.77 19.01
CA ASP A 111 -14.34 -1.85 19.03
C ASP A 111 -15.41 -1.66 17.95
N ARG A 112 -15.82 -0.41 17.73
CA ARG A 112 -16.78 -0.06 16.70
C ARG A 112 -16.19 -0.16 15.29
N ALA A 113 -14.94 0.26 15.11
CA ALA A 113 -14.21 0.07 13.86
C ALA A 113 -14.06 -1.42 13.51
N PHE A 114 -13.74 -2.27 14.48
CA PHE A 114 -13.61 -3.71 14.25
C PHE A 114 -14.97 -4.38 14.00
N SER A 115 -16.03 -3.98 14.72
CA SER A 115 -17.37 -4.49 14.46
C SER A 115 -17.87 -4.07 13.07
N LEU A 116 -17.58 -2.84 12.63
CA LEU A 116 -17.87 -2.41 11.26
C LEU A 116 -17.18 -3.31 10.24
N ILE A 117 -15.88 -3.58 10.41
CA ILE A 117 -15.10 -4.38 9.48
C ILE A 117 -15.64 -5.81 9.43
N GLY A 118 -15.75 -6.47 10.58
CA GLY A 118 -16.10 -7.89 10.67
C GLY A 118 -17.61 -8.14 10.58
N ASP A 119 -18.35 -7.66 11.59
CA ASP A 119 -19.75 -8.04 11.79
C ASP A 119 -20.68 -7.40 10.76
N ILE A 120 -20.41 -6.16 10.38
CA ILE A 120 -21.32 -5.38 9.51
C ILE A 120 -20.94 -5.48 8.04
N CYS A 121 -19.65 -5.31 7.72
CA CYS A 121 -19.18 -5.35 6.34
C CYS A 121 -18.72 -6.75 5.89
N GLY A 122 -18.54 -7.72 6.81
CA GLY A 122 -18.09 -9.07 6.46
C GLY A 122 -16.67 -9.11 5.89
N LEU A 123 -15.85 -8.11 6.20
CA LEU A 123 -14.49 -7.96 5.70
C LEU A 123 -13.49 -8.61 6.65
N SER A 124 -12.42 -9.16 6.08
CA SER A 124 -11.33 -9.78 6.84
C SER A 124 -10.07 -8.93 6.73
N LEU A 125 -9.46 -8.65 7.88
CA LEU A 125 -8.15 -8.01 7.93
C LEU A 125 -7.03 -9.05 7.71
N PRO A 126 -5.91 -8.64 7.08
CA PRO A 126 -4.68 -9.43 7.08
C PRO A 126 -4.28 -9.81 8.51
N GLN A 127 -3.85 -11.05 8.72
CA GLN A 127 -3.62 -11.60 10.07
C GLN A 127 -2.47 -10.90 10.81
N ASP A 128 -1.52 -10.35 10.06
CA ASP A 128 -0.34 -9.63 10.55
C ASP A 128 -0.61 -8.13 10.81
N ILE A 129 -1.80 -7.61 10.47
CA ILE A 129 -2.03 -6.16 10.53
C ILE A 129 -1.90 -5.60 11.95
N MET A 130 -2.34 -6.37 12.95
CA MET A 130 -2.28 -5.95 14.36
C MET A 130 -0.84 -5.87 14.85
N ASP A 131 0.01 -6.83 14.44
CA ASP A 131 1.43 -6.82 14.74
C ASP A 131 2.10 -5.62 14.04
N THR A 132 1.75 -5.35 12.79
CA THR A 132 2.20 -4.15 12.06
C THR A 132 1.82 -2.87 12.80
N CYS A 133 0.58 -2.75 13.28
CA CYS A 133 0.12 -1.59 14.04
C CYS A 133 0.85 -1.43 15.37
N ALA A 134 1.10 -2.53 16.10
CA ALA A 134 1.77 -2.52 17.39
C ALA A 134 3.26 -2.15 17.28
N ASN A 135 3.92 -2.60 16.21
CA ASN A 135 5.36 -2.35 16.00
C ASN A 135 5.64 -1.04 15.26
N GLY A 136 4.61 -0.42 14.65
CA GLY A 136 4.73 0.83 13.89
C GLY A 136 5.67 0.75 12.68
N ARG A 137 6.06 -0.46 12.28
CA ARG A 137 6.89 -0.69 11.08
C ARG A 137 5.99 -0.63 9.87
N GLU A 138 6.47 -0.03 8.78
CA GLU A 138 5.79 -0.03 7.47
C GLU A 138 4.43 0.70 7.40
N VAL A 139 3.99 1.39 8.46
CA VAL A 139 2.79 2.26 8.42
C VAL A 139 3.18 3.61 7.78
N PRO A 140 2.63 3.97 6.60
CA PRO A 140 2.89 5.27 6.01
C PRO A 140 2.38 6.40 6.93
N PRO A 141 3.00 7.58 6.91
CA PRO A 141 2.56 8.69 7.74
C PRO A 141 1.13 9.11 7.35
N LEU A 142 0.35 9.63 8.29
CA LEU A 142 -1.02 10.08 7.97
C LEU A 142 -0.99 11.24 6.95
N TYR A 143 -0.09 12.19 7.19
CA TYR A 143 0.22 13.30 6.32
C TYR A 143 1.73 13.39 6.12
N LEU A 144 2.15 13.86 4.94
CA LEU A 144 3.53 14.24 4.70
C LEU A 144 3.86 15.43 5.59
N HIS A 145 4.58 15.19 6.68
CA HIS A 145 5.24 16.28 7.38
C HIS A 145 6.46 16.68 6.58
N ASN A 146 6.43 17.89 6.01
CA ASN A 146 7.64 18.50 5.49
C ASN A 146 8.72 18.50 6.59
N SER A 147 9.96 18.21 6.19
CA SER A 147 11.16 17.95 7.01
C SER A 147 11.63 19.10 7.96
N GLN A 148 10.73 19.91 8.49
CA GLN A 148 11.04 21.05 9.37
C GLN A 148 10.99 20.71 10.87
N ASP A 149 10.32 19.62 11.27
CA ASP A 149 10.18 19.30 12.70
C ASP A 149 11.47 18.72 13.31
N SER A 150 12.28 18.01 12.52
CA SER A 150 13.55 17.42 12.99
C SER A 150 14.60 18.46 13.40
N ARG A 151 14.52 19.73 12.94
CA ARG A 151 15.45 20.78 13.40
C ARG A 151 15.02 21.45 14.71
N ARG A 152 13.73 21.44 15.09
CA ARG A 152 13.29 22.08 16.34
C ARG A 152 13.67 21.29 17.58
N GLN A 153 13.73 19.96 17.49
CA GLN A 153 14.15 19.13 18.63
C GLN A 153 15.68 19.07 18.80
N GLY A 154 16.45 19.19 17.71
CA GLY A 154 17.92 19.31 17.78
C GLY A 154 18.43 20.66 18.30
N SER A 155 17.65 21.74 18.17
CA SER A 155 18.07 23.08 18.59
C SER A 155 17.78 23.39 20.06
N LYS A 156 17.08 22.53 20.81
CA LYS A 156 16.77 22.76 22.23
C LYS A 156 17.89 22.27 23.18
N ILE A 157 18.87 21.53 22.68
CA ILE A 157 19.97 20.96 23.48
C ILE A 157 21.21 21.88 23.53
N ILE A 158 21.34 22.85 22.63
CA ILE A 158 22.56 23.69 22.49
C ILE A 158 22.41 25.10 23.11
N GLY A 159 21.37 25.33 23.92
CA GLY A 159 21.05 26.65 24.49
C GLY A 159 21.12 26.77 26.01
N GLN A 160 21.60 25.73 26.72
CA GLN A 160 21.78 25.77 28.18
C GLN A 160 23.22 25.37 28.54
N LEU A 161 24.17 26.23 28.19
CA LEU A 161 25.51 26.30 28.76
C LEU A 161 25.80 27.77 29.07
#